data_AF-A0A533U4L4-F1
#
_entry.id   AF-A0A533U4L4-F1
#
_cell.length_a   1.000
_cell.length_b   1.000
_cell.length_c   1.000
_cell.angle_alpha   90.00
_cell.angle_beta   90.00
_cell.angle_gamma   90.00
#
_symmetry.space_group_name_H-M   'P 1'
#
loop_
_entity.id
_entity.type
_entity.pdbx_description
1 polymer ?
#
loop_
_entity_poly.entity_id
_entity_poly.type
_entity_poly.pdbx_seq_one_letter_code
_entity_poly.pdbx_strand_id
1 'polypeptide(L)' 'MNFPVQTSLALIESYRLDALVLEDLGRYPGSSIGEIHARIGKEINRRQVRLALNRLWKKGELRIEGEKRGCIYWTL' A
#
# COMPACT_ATOMS: atom_id res chain seq x y z
N MET A 1 27.11 -15.90 -12.73
CA MET A 1 26.27 -14.72 -13.00
C MET A 1 26.24 -13.87 -11.75
N ASN A 2 26.87 -12.68 -11.81
CA ASN A 2 27.01 -11.77 -10.69
C ASN A 2 25.75 -10.91 -10.60
N PHE A 3 24.94 -11.09 -9.57
CA PHE A 3 23.82 -10.20 -9.26
C PHE A 3 24.34 -9.10 -8.33
N PRO A 4 24.49 -7.84 -8.77
CA PRO A 4 24.61 -6.74 -7.83
C PRO A 4 23.23 -6.54 -7.20
N VAL A 5 22.96 -7.28 -6.11
CA VAL A 5 21.74 -7.07 -5.32
C VAL A 5 21.93 -5.82 -4.47
N GLN A 6 21.73 -4.67 -5.10
CA GLN A 6 21.56 -3.43 -4.35
C GLN A 6 20.12 -3.45 -3.81
N THR A 7 19.92 -4.11 -2.66
CA THR A 7 18.65 -4.07 -1.92
C THR A 7 18.47 -2.70 -1.29
N SER A 8 18.18 -1.69 -2.12
CA SER A 8 17.59 -0.46 -1.64
C SER A 8 16.11 -0.76 -1.36
N LEU A 9 15.58 -0.30 -0.22
CA LEU A 9 14.13 -0.31 0.07
C LEU A 9 13.27 0.35 -1.04
N ALA A 10 13.91 1.10 -1.94
CA ALA A 10 13.35 1.59 -3.20
C ALA A 10 12.95 0.49 -4.21
N LEU A 11 13.43 -0.74 -4.03
CA LEU A 11 13.19 -1.94 -4.87
C LEU A 11 12.35 -2.99 -4.12
N ILE A 12 11.44 -2.57 -3.23
CA ILE A 12 10.37 -3.47 -2.78
C ILE A 12 9.56 -3.87 -4.03
N GLU A 13 9.53 -5.17 -4.34
CA GLU A 13 8.68 -5.69 -5.41
C GLU A 13 7.23 -5.28 -5.17
N SER A 14 6.52 -4.91 -6.25
CA SER A 14 5.14 -4.38 -6.16
C SER A 14 4.21 -5.29 -5.36
N TYR A 15 4.42 -6.61 -5.43
CA TYR A 15 3.68 -7.61 -4.68
C TYR A 15 3.93 -7.55 -3.16
N ARG A 16 5.17 -7.27 -2.72
CA ARG A 16 5.50 -7.14 -1.29
C ARG A 16 4.85 -5.90 -0.68
N LEU A 17 4.77 -4.79 -1.43
CA LEU A 17 4.04 -3.61 -0.97
C LEU A 17 2.52 -3.87 -0.88
N ASP A 18 1.96 -4.61 -1.85
CA ASP A 18 0.55 -5.00 -1.82
C ASP A 18 0.25 -5.81 -0.53
N ALA A 19 1.09 -6.77 -0.17
CA ALA A 19 0.95 -7.56 1.07
C ALA A 19 1.03 -6.69 2.34
N LEU A 20 2.02 -5.78 2.42
CA LEU A 20 2.15 -4.87 3.57
C LEU A 20 0.92 -3.96 3.74
N VAL A 21 0.36 -3.47 2.64
CA VAL A 21 -0.85 -2.63 2.67
C VAL A 21 -2.06 -3.45 3.13
N LEU A 22 -2.20 -4.70 2.69
CA LEU A 22 -3.27 -5.59 3.14
C LEU A 22 -3.15 -5.92 4.64
N GLU A 23 -1.95 -6.25 5.12
CA GLU A 23 -1.72 -6.54 6.54
C GLU A 23 -2.01 -5.30 7.41
N ASP A 24 -1.57 -4.11 6.99
CA ASP A 24 -1.86 -2.86 7.70
C ASP A 24 -3.36 -2.55 7.73
N LEU A 25 -4.05 -2.67 6.58
CA LEU A 25 -5.50 -2.45 6.52
C LEU A 25 -6.32 -3.50 7.26
N GLY A 26 -5.83 -4.74 7.32
CA GLY A 26 -6.45 -5.79 8.15
C GLY A 26 -6.33 -5.49 9.64
N ARG A 27 -5.22 -4.87 10.08
CA ARG A 27 -5.03 -4.44 11.47
C ARG A 27 -5.72 -3.10 11.78
N TYR A 28 -5.80 -2.21 10.81
CA TYR A 28 -6.36 -0.87 10.93
C TYR A 28 -7.37 -0.58 9.80
N PRO A 29 -8.56 -1.21 9.86
CA PRO A 29 -9.59 -1.02 8.84
C PRO A 29 -10.11 0.42 8.84
N GLY A 30 -10.54 0.89 7.67
CA GLY A 30 -11.05 2.25 7.50
C GLY A 30 -9.97 3.34 7.53
N SER A 31 -8.71 2.98 7.27
CA SER A 31 -7.60 3.93 7.24
C SER A 31 -7.55 4.72 5.93
N SER A 32 -7.18 5.99 6.02
CA SER A 32 -6.87 6.82 4.84
C SER A 32 -5.48 6.52 4.30
N ILE A 33 -5.23 6.85 3.02
CA ILE A 33 -3.89 6.70 2.42
C ILE A 33 -2.78 7.43 3.21
N GLY A 34 -3.12 8.54 3.88
CA GLY A 34 -2.16 9.27 4.71
C GLY A 34 -1.75 8.48 5.94
N GLU A 35 -2.71 7.83 6.59
CA GLU A 35 -2.47 6.98 7.77
C GLU A 35 -1.70 5.71 7.38
N ILE A 36 -2.11 5.04 6.30
CA ILE A 36 -1.43 3.85 5.78
C ILE A 36 0.04 4.20 5.45
N HIS A 37 0.28 5.32 4.76
CA HIS A 37 1.64 5.76 4.43
C HIS A 37 2.47 6.10 5.66
N ALA A 38 1.86 6.69 6.69
CA ALA A 38 2.53 6.99 7.95
C ALA A 38 2.94 5.72 8.71
N ARG A 39 2.13 4.65 8.65
CA ARG A 39 2.37 3.36 9.33
C ARG A 39 3.38 2.48 8.58
N ILE A 40 3.22 2.33 7.28
CA ILE A 40 4.12 1.53 6.42
C ILE A 40 5.53 2.15 6.38
N GLY A 41 5.62 3.47 6.53
CA GLY A 41 6.88 4.18 6.71
C GLY A 41 7.25 5.09 5.55
N LYS A 42 7.99 6.16 5.88
CA LYS A 42 8.42 7.20 4.93
C LYS A 42 9.43 6.71 3.88
N GLU A 43 9.99 5.52 4.08
CA GLU A 43 10.91 4.87 3.15
C GLU A 43 10.21 4.48 1.84
N ILE A 44 8.89 4.29 1.86
CA ILE A 44 8.09 4.05 0.66
C ILE A 44 7.50 5.35 0.16
N ASN A 45 7.65 5.63 -1.13
CA ASN A 45 7.05 6.82 -1.72
C ASN A 45 5.51 6.70 -1.68
N ARG A 46 4.81 7.77 -1.25
CA ARG A 46 3.33 7.82 -1.19
C ARG A 46 2.67 7.44 -2.53
N ARG A 47 3.32 7.73 -3.66
CA ARG A 47 2.86 7.32 -4.99
C ARG A 47 2.82 5.79 -5.14
N GLN A 48 3.80 5.07 -4.60
CA GLN A 48 3.83 3.60 -4.62
C GLN A 48 2.69 3.01 -3.78
N VAL A 49 2.43 3.57 -2.60
CA VAL A 49 1.27 3.18 -1.77
C VAL A 49 -0.04 3.40 -2.53
N ARG A 50 -0.19 4.53 -3.22
CA ARG A 50 -1.38 4.79 -4.03
C ARG A 50 -1.53 3.79 -5.18
N LEU A 51 -0.44 3.40 -5.83
CA LEU A 51 -0.46 2.39 -6.89
C LEU A 51 -0.83 1.01 -6.33
N ALA A 52 -0.32 0.64 -5.15
CA ALA A 52 -0.67 -0.60 -4.46
C ALA A 52 -2.17 -0.65 -4.12
N LEU A 53 -2.70 0.40 -3.49
CA LEU A 53 -4.13 0.51 -3.20
C LEU A 53 -5.00 0.38 -4.46
N ASN A 54 -4.60 1.00 -5.57
CA ASN A 54 -5.32 0.89 -6.84
C ASN A 54 -5.23 -0.53 -7.43
N ARG A 55 -4.08 -1.20 -7.35
CA ARG A 55 -3.94 -2.59 -7.79
C ARG A 55 -4.83 -3.53 -6.96
N LEU A 56 -4.80 -3.40 -5.65
CA LEU A 56 -5.60 -4.20 -4.72
C LEU A 56 -7.11 -3.96 -4.91
N TRP A 57 -7.52 -2.71 -5.11
CA TRP A 57 -8.89 -2.37 -5.47
C TRP A 57 -9.31 -3.00 -6.80
N LYS A 58 -8.47 -2.93 -7.83
CA LYS A 58 -8.71 -3.59 -9.13
C LYS A 58 -8.76 -5.12 -9.04
N LYS A 59 -8.01 -5.72 -8.12
CA LYS A 59 -8.05 -7.16 -7.81
C LYS A 59 -9.31 -7.56 -7.04
N GLY A 60 -10.06 -6.59 -6.50
CA GLY A 60 -11.22 -6.87 -5.66
C GLY A 60 -10.84 -7.31 -4.25
N GLU A 61 -9.67 -6.93 -3.75
CA GLU A 61 -9.22 -7.22 -2.37
C GLU A 61 -9.47 -6.05 -1.40
N LEU A 62 -9.81 -4.88 -1.93
CA LEU A 62 -10.13 -3.69 -1.14
C LEU A 62 -11.48 -3.09 -1.55
N ARG A 63 -12.18 -2.53 -0.58
CA ARG A 63 -13.26 -1.55 -0.79
C ARG A 63 -12.75 -0.15 -0.46
N ILE A 64 -13.21 0.82 -1.23
CA ILE A 64 -12.96 2.25 -1.00
C ILE A 64 -14.29 2.87 -0.61
N GLU A 65 -14.31 3.62 0.49
CA GLU A 65 -15.47 4.39 0.92
C GLU A 65 -15.10 5.87 1.07
N GLY A 66 -16.04 6.77 0.77
CA GLY A 66 -15.85 8.22 0.85
C GLY A 66 -15.38 8.88 -0.46
N GLU A 67 -15.45 10.21 -0.49
CA GLU A 67 -15.14 11.03 -1.67
C GLU A 67 -13.89 11.89 -1.51
N LYS A 68 -13.12 12.01 -2.61
CA LYS A 68 -11.99 12.92 -2.79
C LYS A 68 -10.89 12.75 -1.73
N ARG A 69 -10.87 13.62 -0.72
CA ARG A 69 -9.85 13.66 0.36
C ARG A 69 -10.23 12.79 1.56
N GLY A 70 -11.50 12.38 1.66
CA GLY A 70 -12.02 11.52 2.73
C GLY A 70 -12.07 10.04 2.35
N CYS A 71 -11.35 9.61 1.31
CA CYS A 71 -11.33 8.21 0.92
C CYS A 71 -10.62 7.36 1.97
N ILE A 72 -11.35 6.40 2.52
CA ILE A 72 -10.88 5.37 3.45
C ILE A 72 -10.93 4.01 2.78
N TYR A 73 -10.02 3.14 3.18
CA TYR A 73 -9.82 1.83 2.57
C TYR A 73 -10.14 0.72 3.58
N TRP A 74 -10.76 -0.35 3.07
CA TRP A 74 -11.19 -1.51 3.85
C TRP A 74 -10.74 -2.77 3.11
N THR A 75 -10.19 -3.74 3.83
CA THR A 75 -10.01 -5.10 3.28
C THR A 75 -11.36 -5.78 3.12
N LEU A 76 -11.50 -6.57 2.05
CA LEU A 76 -12.69 -7.39 1.82
C LEU A 76 -12.62 -8.75 2.53
#